data_AF-A0A9D1H1G5-F1
#
_entry.id   AF-A0A9D1H1G5-F1
#
_cell.length_a   1.000
_cell.length_b   1.000
_cell.length_c   1.000
_cell.angle_alpha   90.00
_cell.angle_beta   90.00
_cell.angle_gamma   90.00
#
_symmetry.space_group_name_H-M   'P 1'
#
loop_
_entity.id
_entity.type
_entity.pdbx_description
1 polymer ?
#
loop_
_entity_poly.entity_id
_entity_poly.type
_entity_poly.pdbx_seq_one_letter_code
_entity_poly.pdbx_strand_id
1 'polypeptide(L)'
;MNSVMDISAARDCFNMASAVAEACGNGSDISKWNEYESKLPPYLYEPTGELKEWALACYEENYEHRHTSQLYGLWPAYEGETDNTLFEGARKLIETKNTVLPPTAGDNVAGHGWVHKGLIMARAKSAEGVRDALLAVLTNEMYYASMMTSHDTTGRQAYCTDTAITVPAILMESVVYSDSEVIELAPAIPDEMLSSGGNISGLRSRTGDAIENIEWSDEGISAVINADGDVKVKCARPFAKAVVNGEDVSEKLKTDESYITVSGKAGSGLYLPILQRVHTKF
;
A
#
# COMPACT_ATOMS: atom_id res chain seq x y z
N MET A 1 7.37 -15.91 20.58
CA MET A 1 6.71 -15.02 19.61
C MET A 1 5.79 -15.88 18.77
N ASN A 2 4.51 -15.54 18.68
CA ASN A 2 3.51 -16.37 18.00
C ASN A 2 2.42 -15.58 17.26
N SER A 3 2.26 -14.27 17.50
CA SER A 3 1.40 -13.45 16.64
C SER A 3 2.16 -13.08 15.36
N VAL A 4 1.48 -13.04 14.22
CA VAL A 4 2.09 -12.64 12.95
C VAL A 4 2.54 -11.18 12.98
N MET A 5 1.83 -10.31 13.70
CA MET A 5 2.26 -8.92 13.92
C MET A 5 3.64 -8.87 14.59
N ASP A 6 3.86 -9.59 15.68
CA ASP A 6 5.14 -9.57 16.38
C ASP A 6 6.27 -10.12 15.51
N ILE A 7 5.98 -11.17 14.73
CA ILE A 7 6.95 -11.80 13.83
C ILE A 7 7.38 -10.81 12.74
N SER A 8 6.41 -10.22 12.05
CA SER A 8 6.69 -9.26 10.97
C SER A 8 7.34 -7.99 11.50
N ALA A 9 6.87 -7.46 12.64
CA ALA A 9 7.47 -6.28 13.26
C ALA A 9 8.91 -6.56 13.75
N ALA A 10 9.20 -7.75 14.29
CA ALA A 10 10.56 -8.13 14.68
C ALA A 10 11.49 -8.25 13.46
N ARG A 11 11.01 -8.87 12.37
CA ARG A 11 11.74 -8.95 11.10
C ARG A 11 12.06 -7.56 10.55
N ASP A 12 11.07 -6.69 10.48
CA ASP A 12 11.22 -5.30 10.04
C ASP A 12 12.19 -4.52 10.93
N CYS A 13 12.15 -4.72 12.26
CA CYS A 13 13.12 -4.13 13.19
C CYS A 13 14.55 -4.56 12.91
N PHE A 14 14.79 -5.87 12.67
CA PHE A 14 16.13 -6.37 12.37
C PHE A 14 16.64 -5.84 11.02
N ASN A 15 15.80 -5.83 10.00
CA ASN A 15 16.15 -5.30 8.68
C ASN A 15 16.47 -3.81 8.73
N MET A 16 15.67 -3.01 9.43
CA MET A 16 15.94 -1.59 9.65
C MET A 16 17.25 -1.38 10.42
N ALA A 17 17.47 -2.14 11.50
CA ALA A 17 18.70 -2.03 12.29
C ALA A 17 19.94 -2.35 11.45
N SER A 18 19.89 -3.41 10.64
CA SER A 18 20.96 -3.78 9.71
C SER A 18 21.21 -2.68 8.67
N ALA A 19 20.17 -2.15 8.02
CA ALA A 19 20.30 -1.09 7.04
C ALA A 19 20.93 0.19 7.63
N VAL A 20 20.53 0.58 8.84
CA VAL A 20 21.12 1.73 9.55
C VAL A 20 22.58 1.47 9.93
N ALA A 21 22.87 0.28 10.43
CA ALA A 21 24.22 -0.15 10.80
C ALA A 21 25.18 -0.09 9.59
N GLU A 22 24.75 -0.59 8.43
CA GLU A 22 25.51 -0.52 7.18
C GLU A 22 25.72 0.93 6.73
N ALA A 23 24.67 1.75 6.74
CA ALA A 23 24.77 3.16 6.38
C ALA A 23 25.72 3.95 7.29
N CYS A 24 25.82 3.58 8.56
CA CYS A 24 26.76 4.17 9.52
C CYS A 24 28.17 3.54 9.49
N GLY A 25 28.40 2.50 8.69
CA GLY A 25 29.67 1.76 8.65
C GLY A 25 29.96 0.97 9.93
N ASN A 26 28.93 0.57 10.70
CA ASN A 26 29.05 -0.15 11.96
C ASN A 26 28.35 -1.52 11.90
N GLY A 27 29.03 -2.54 11.38
CA GLY A 27 28.43 -3.87 11.16
C GLY A 27 28.52 -4.88 12.32
N SER A 28 28.96 -4.50 13.52
CA SER A 28 29.31 -5.47 14.57
C SER A 28 28.17 -6.39 15.01
N ASP A 29 26.92 -5.89 14.96
CA ASP A 29 25.74 -6.61 15.43
C ASP A 29 24.88 -7.23 14.32
N ILE A 30 25.18 -6.95 13.04
CA ILE A 30 24.35 -7.42 11.89
C ILE A 30 24.27 -8.95 11.86
N SER A 31 25.40 -9.63 12.06
CA SER A 31 25.43 -11.11 12.07
C SER A 31 24.50 -11.72 13.11
N LYS A 32 24.36 -11.06 14.26
CA LYS A 32 23.52 -11.49 15.38
C LYS A 32 22.03 -11.24 15.10
N TRP A 33 21.70 -10.11 14.46
CA TRP A 33 20.32 -9.83 14.03
C TRP A 33 19.87 -10.80 12.95
N ASN A 34 20.72 -11.11 11.97
CA ASN A 34 20.43 -12.14 10.96
C ASN A 34 20.22 -13.52 11.60
N GLU A 35 21.01 -13.86 12.64
CA GLU A 35 20.80 -15.08 13.41
C GLU A 35 19.43 -15.09 14.12
N TYR A 36 19.01 -13.98 14.72
CA TYR A 36 17.71 -13.87 15.38
C TYR A 36 16.54 -13.90 14.41
N GLU A 37 16.65 -13.21 13.29
CA GLU A 37 15.65 -13.24 12.22
C GLU A 37 15.45 -14.66 11.69
N SER A 38 16.53 -15.43 11.51
CA SER A 38 16.46 -16.83 11.05
C SER A 38 15.71 -17.78 12.00
N LYS A 39 15.48 -17.35 13.25
CA LYS A 39 14.75 -18.10 14.28
C LYS A 39 13.29 -17.67 14.41
N LEU A 40 12.87 -16.65 13.67
CA LEU A 40 11.47 -16.23 13.66
C LEU A 40 10.58 -17.37 13.11
N PRO A 41 9.43 -17.65 13.75
CA PRO A 41 8.49 -18.64 13.22
C PRO A 41 8.02 -18.27 11.80
N PRO A 42 7.69 -19.27 10.97
CA PRO A 42 7.11 -19.01 9.66
C PRO A 42 5.68 -18.45 9.81
N TYR A 43 5.23 -17.74 8.80
CA TYR A 43 3.81 -17.44 8.64
C TYR A 43 3.04 -18.72 8.33
N LEU A 44 1.83 -18.81 8.87
CA LEU A 44 0.90 -19.89 8.57
C LEU A 44 -0.26 -19.33 7.76
N TYR A 45 -0.87 -20.19 6.96
CA TYR A 45 -1.98 -19.84 6.09
C TYR A 45 -3.11 -20.84 6.31
N GLU A 46 -4.34 -20.38 6.18
CA GLU A 46 -5.50 -21.25 6.12
C GLU A 46 -5.43 -22.14 4.86
N PRO A 47 -6.10 -23.31 4.82
CA PRO A 47 -6.16 -24.14 3.62
C PRO A 47 -6.73 -23.40 2.40
N THR A 48 -7.56 -22.39 2.64
CA THR A 48 -8.10 -21.48 1.65
C THR A 48 -7.05 -20.45 1.18
N GLY A 49 -5.98 -20.19 1.92
CA GLY A 49 -4.83 -19.37 1.53
C GLY A 49 -4.71 -18.03 2.27
N GLU A 50 -5.67 -17.66 3.11
CA GLU A 50 -5.62 -16.47 3.96
C GLU A 50 -4.43 -16.58 4.92
N LEU A 51 -3.71 -15.47 5.11
CA LEU A 51 -2.71 -15.36 6.16
C LEU A 51 -3.37 -15.51 7.54
N LYS A 52 -2.85 -16.39 8.39
CA LYS A 52 -3.33 -16.55 9.76
C LYS A 52 -2.83 -15.43 10.67
N GLU A 53 -3.57 -15.09 11.71
CA GLU A 53 -3.14 -14.16 12.75
C GLU A 53 -2.05 -14.76 13.67
N TRP A 54 -2.08 -16.09 13.83
CA TRP A 54 -1.21 -16.81 14.73
C TRP A 54 -0.31 -17.81 13.98
N ALA A 55 0.97 -17.82 14.32
CA ALA A 55 1.95 -18.83 13.89
C ALA A 55 1.81 -20.16 14.66
N LEU A 56 0.60 -20.49 15.09
CA LEU A 56 0.25 -21.71 15.81
C LEU A 56 -1.05 -22.28 15.23
N ALA A 57 -1.02 -23.55 14.83
CA ALA A 57 -2.15 -24.20 14.15
C ALA A 57 -3.41 -24.36 15.01
N CYS A 58 -3.30 -24.25 16.34
CA CYS A 58 -4.41 -24.46 17.26
C CYS A 58 -5.34 -23.24 17.42
N TYR A 59 -5.01 -22.09 16.82
CA TYR A 59 -5.85 -20.90 16.85
C TYR A 59 -6.66 -20.76 15.56
N GLU A 60 -7.90 -20.32 15.72
CA GLU A 60 -8.83 -20.01 14.64
C GLU A 60 -8.84 -18.51 14.37
N GLU A 61 -9.14 -18.12 13.12
CA GLU A 61 -9.21 -16.73 12.70
C GLU A 61 -10.50 -16.05 13.18
N ASN A 62 -10.38 -14.78 13.59
CA ASN A 62 -11.52 -13.91 13.85
C ASN A 62 -11.68 -12.88 12.72
N TYR A 63 -12.37 -13.30 11.66
CA TYR A 63 -12.62 -12.44 10.51
C TYR A 63 -13.46 -11.20 10.85
N GLU A 64 -14.29 -11.27 11.90
CA GLU A 64 -15.16 -10.17 12.33
C GLU A 64 -14.44 -9.08 13.12
N HIS A 65 -13.24 -9.36 13.63
CA HIS A 65 -12.54 -8.38 14.45
C HIS A 65 -12.07 -7.18 13.61
N ARG A 66 -12.25 -5.96 14.14
CA ARG A 66 -11.88 -4.70 13.47
C ARG A 66 -10.38 -4.51 13.23
N HIS A 67 -9.53 -5.20 13.99
CA HIS A 67 -8.08 -5.14 13.78
C HIS A 67 -7.63 -6.15 12.73
N THR A 68 -6.57 -5.77 12.03
CA THR A 68 -5.89 -6.53 10.98
C THR A 68 -4.39 -6.55 11.24
N SER A 69 -3.99 -6.71 12.50
CA SER A 69 -2.61 -6.60 12.97
C SER A 69 -1.65 -7.55 12.25
N GLN A 70 -2.14 -8.72 11.84
CA GLN A 70 -1.37 -9.69 11.05
C GLN A 70 -0.99 -9.19 9.65
N LEU A 71 -1.59 -8.08 9.19
CA LEU A 71 -1.27 -7.45 7.92
C LEU A 71 -0.18 -6.37 8.03
N TYR A 72 0.50 -6.25 9.19
CA TYR A 72 1.62 -5.34 9.39
C TYR A 72 2.67 -5.42 8.27
N GLY A 73 2.98 -6.64 7.81
CA GLY A 73 3.92 -6.90 6.73
C GLY A 73 3.54 -6.32 5.37
N LEU A 74 2.28 -5.92 5.19
CA LEU A 74 1.77 -5.27 3.99
C LEU A 74 1.62 -3.74 4.18
N TRP A 75 1.18 -3.30 5.37
CA TRP A 75 1.23 -1.91 5.81
C TRP A 75 1.28 -1.85 7.34
N PRO A 76 2.12 -1.00 7.95
CA PRO A 76 2.97 0.01 7.32
C PRO A 76 4.31 -0.52 6.78
N ALA A 77 4.68 -1.77 7.09
CA ALA A 77 5.84 -2.39 6.47
C ALA A 77 5.55 -2.72 4.99
N TYR A 78 6.49 -3.38 4.33
CA TYR A 78 6.43 -3.67 2.90
C TYR A 78 7.08 -5.01 2.55
N GLU A 79 7.07 -5.95 3.50
CA GLU A 79 7.57 -7.32 3.30
C GLU A 79 6.85 -8.01 2.12
N GLY A 80 5.55 -7.75 1.97
CA GLY A 80 4.74 -8.27 0.87
C GLY A 80 5.18 -7.85 -0.53
N GLU A 81 6.00 -6.80 -0.69
CA GLU A 81 6.54 -6.46 -2.03
C GLU A 81 7.59 -7.45 -2.52
N THR A 82 8.24 -8.18 -1.60
CA THR A 82 9.29 -9.17 -1.93
C THR A 82 8.88 -10.61 -1.61
N ASP A 83 7.87 -10.81 -0.76
CA ASP A 83 7.26 -12.11 -0.47
C ASP A 83 5.87 -12.22 -1.10
N ASN A 84 5.80 -12.85 -2.28
CA ASN A 84 4.54 -13.07 -3.00
C ASN A 84 3.56 -13.98 -2.24
N THR A 85 4.05 -14.88 -1.39
CA THR A 85 3.18 -15.76 -0.59
C THR A 85 2.50 -14.96 0.51
N LEU A 86 3.25 -14.08 1.19
CA LEU A 86 2.70 -13.11 2.12
C LEU A 86 1.71 -12.18 1.43
N PHE A 87 2.07 -11.61 0.28
CA PHE A 87 1.21 -10.71 -0.49
C PHE A 87 -0.15 -11.34 -0.80
N GLU A 88 -0.16 -12.52 -1.44
CA GLU A 88 -1.40 -13.18 -1.84
C GLU A 88 -2.23 -13.61 -0.63
N GLY A 89 -1.60 -14.12 0.43
CA GLY A 89 -2.32 -14.51 1.65
C GLY A 89 -2.89 -13.32 2.42
N ALA A 90 -2.15 -12.20 2.48
CA ALA A 90 -2.61 -10.95 3.07
C ALA A 90 -3.77 -10.33 2.28
N ARG A 91 -3.65 -10.29 0.95
CA ARG A 91 -4.70 -9.83 0.03
C ARG A 91 -5.97 -10.66 0.20
N LYS A 92 -5.84 -11.98 0.21
CA LYS A 92 -6.98 -12.87 0.43
C LYS A 92 -7.63 -12.66 1.79
N LEU A 93 -6.84 -12.53 2.86
CA LEU A 93 -7.35 -12.27 4.20
C LEU A 93 -8.20 -10.99 4.25
N ILE A 94 -7.68 -9.88 3.71
CA ILE A 94 -8.40 -8.60 3.76
C ILE A 94 -9.67 -8.60 2.90
N GLU A 95 -9.65 -9.29 1.76
CA GLU A 95 -10.84 -9.54 0.93
C GLU A 95 -11.89 -10.34 1.71
N THR A 96 -11.49 -11.44 2.36
CA THR A 96 -12.39 -12.25 3.21
C THR A 96 -12.98 -11.40 4.35
N LYS A 97 -12.17 -10.63 5.08
CA LYS A 97 -12.65 -9.72 6.13
C LYS A 97 -13.58 -8.61 5.61
N ASN A 98 -13.54 -8.26 4.33
CA ASN A 98 -14.50 -7.31 3.74
C ASN A 98 -15.85 -7.96 3.41
N THR A 99 -15.90 -9.26 3.15
CA THR A 99 -17.17 -9.97 2.89
C THR A 99 -17.97 -10.31 4.15
N VAL A 100 -17.28 -10.52 5.28
CA VAL A 100 -17.90 -11.00 6.54
C VAL A 100 -18.52 -9.85 7.36
N LEU A 101 -18.20 -8.59 7.05
CA LEU A 101 -18.57 -7.45 7.88
C LEU A 101 -19.71 -6.60 7.30
N PRO A 102 -20.98 -6.86 7.65
CA PRO A 102 -22.03 -5.89 7.41
C PRO A 102 -21.84 -4.67 8.33
N PRO A 103 -21.98 -3.43 7.82
CA PRO A 103 -21.55 -2.21 8.50
C PRO A 103 -22.58 -1.65 9.50
N THR A 104 -23.21 -2.49 10.32
CA THR A 104 -24.40 -2.04 11.09
C THR A 104 -24.28 -2.07 12.60
N ALA A 105 -23.26 -2.73 13.19
CA ALA A 105 -23.08 -2.75 14.65
C ALA A 105 -21.70 -3.24 15.11
N GLY A 106 -21.41 -3.01 16.40
CA GLY A 106 -20.28 -3.61 17.11
C GLY A 106 -18.92 -3.05 16.70
N ASP A 107 -17.92 -3.91 16.64
CA ASP A 107 -16.54 -3.55 16.27
C ASP A 107 -16.43 -2.96 14.85
N ASN A 108 -17.42 -3.24 13.99
CA ASN A 108 -17.38 -2.96 12.55
C ASN A 108 -17.76 -1.52 12.18
N VAL A 109 -18.19 -0.72 13.15
CA VAL A 109 -18.42 0.71 12.96
C VAL A 109 -17.19 1.55 13.29
N ALA A 110 -16.13 0.97 13.86
CA ALA A 110 -14.95 1.73 14.26
C ALA A 110 -14.18 2.29 13.05
N GLY A 111 -13.93 3.59 13.05
CA GLY A 111 -13.27 4.32 11.97
C GLY A 111 -11.87 3.81 11.68
N HIS A 112 -11.08 3.53 12.72
CA HIS A 112 -9.71 3.03 12.58
C HIS A 112 -9.64 1.67 11.85
N GLY A 113 -10.67 0.83 12.02
CA GLY A 113 -10.77 -0.44 11.28
C GLY A 113 -10.91 -0.19 9.78
N TRP A 114 -11.80 0.72 9.38
CA TRP A 114 -12.01 1.08 7.97
C TRP A 114 -10.81 1.78 7.35
N VAL A 115 -10.21 2.75 8.03
CA VAL A 115 -9.06 3.45 7.44
C VAL A 115 -7.83 2.56 7.34
N HIS A 116 -7.62 1.64 8.30
CA HIS A 116 -6.54 0.66 8.21
C HIS A 116 -6.78 -0.32 7.05
N LYS A 117 -8.03 -0.79 6.85
CA LYS A 117 -8.41 -1.56 5.65
C LYS A 117 -8.09 -0.80 4.37
N GLY A 118 -8.37 0.51 4.29
CA GLY A 118 -8.06 1.31 3.11
C GLY A 118 -6.57 1.36 2.79
N LEU A 119 -5.71 1.54 3.80
CA LEU A 119 -4.25 1.53 3.63
C LEU A 119 -3.73 0.15 3.18
N ILE A 120 -4.24 -0.91 3.80
CA ILE A 120 -3.93 -2.28 3.41
C ILE A 120 -4.39 -2.58 1.99
N MET A 121 -5.60 -2.18 1.61
CA MET A 121 -6.13 -2.40 0.27
C MET A 121 -5.35 -1.63 -0.80
N ALA A 122 -4.82 -0.45 -0.46
CA ALA A 122 -3.90 0.27 -1.33
C ALA A 122 -2.63 -0.55 -1.58
N ARG A 123 -2.03 -1.12 -0.52
CA ARG A 123 -0.85 -2.00 -0.62
C ARG A 123 -1.15 -3.35 -1.27
N ALA A 124 -2.35 -3.88 -1.10
CA ALA A 124 -2.85 -5.09 -1.75
C ALA A 124 -3.24 -4.85 -3.22
N LYS A 125 -3.02 -3.64 -3.75
CA LYS A 125 -3.33 -3.22 -5.13
C LYS A 125 -4.83 -3.35 -5.48
N SER A 126 -5.70 -3.20 -4.48
CA SER A 126 -7.15 -3.33 -4.62
C SER A 126 -7.82 -1.96 -4.68
N ALA A 127 -7.99 -1.44 -5.90
CA ALA A 127 -8.70 -0.19 -6.14
C ALA A 127 -10.16 -0.23 -5.64
N GLU A 128 -10.81 -1.39 -5.76
CA GLU A 128 -12.14 -1.62 -5.24
C GLU A 128 -12.17 -1.58 -3.70
N GLY A 129 -11.21 -2.24 -3.05
CA GLY A 129 -11.10 -2.25 -1.59
C GLY A 129 -10.81 -0.85 -1.02
N VAL A 130 -9.99 -0.04 -1.71
CA VAL A 130 -9.76 1.37 -1.37
C VAL A 130 -11.06 2.16 -1.46
N ARG A 131 -11.79 2.05 -2.57
CA ARG A 131 -13.10 2.70 -2.77
C ARG A 131 -14.05 2.35 -1.63
N ASP A 132 -14.20 1.07 -1.33
CA ASP A 132 -15.17 0.60 -0.34
C ASP A 132 -14.82 1.09 1.07
N ALA A 133 -13.53 1.09 1.44
CA ALA A 133 -13.06 1.65 2.70
C ALA A 133 -13.31 3.17 2.80
N LEU A 134 -13.07 3.91 1.72
CA LEU A 134 -13.34 5.36 1.66
C LEU A 134 -14.83 5.65 1.76
N LEU A 135 -15.68 4.93 1.04
CA LEU A 135 -17.14 5.08 1.13
C LEU A 135 -17.63 4.81 2.56
N ALA A 136 -17.12 3.75 3.19
CA ALA A 136 -17.50 3.39 4.56
C ALA A 136 -17.21 4.49 5.59
N VAL A 137 -16.20 5.35 5.38
CA VAL A 137 -15.94 6.47 6.29
C VAL A 137 -16.57 7.78 5.81
N LEU A 138 -16.62 8.04 4.51
CA LEU A 138 -17.06 9.32 3.93
C LEU A 138 -18.58 9.47 3.83
N THR A 139 -19.36 8.38 3.79
CA THR A 139 -20.82 8.46 3.60
C THR A 139 -21.62 8.23 4.88
N ASN A 140 -20.98 8.29 6.04
CA ASN A 140 -21.58 7.99 7.35
C ASN A 140 -21.61 9.23 8.27
N GLU A 141 -22.23 9.10 9.44
CA GLU A 141 -22.49 10.21 10.38
C GLU A 141 -21.27 10.62 11.23
N MET A 142 -20.06 10.13 10.90
CA MET A 142 -18.88 10.33 11.76
C MET A 142 -18.24 11.70 11.65
N TYR A 143 -18.52 12.49 10.63
CA TYR A 143 -17.94 13.82 10.47
C TYR A 143 -18.75 14.88 11.23
N TYR A 144 -18.10 15.54 12.18
CA TYR A 144 -18.66 16.71 12.82
C TYR A 144 -18.56 17.93 11.89
N ALA A 145 -19.33 18.99 12.18
CA ALA A 145 -19.24 20.26 11.45
C ALA A 145 -17.82 20.89 11.47
N SER A 146 -16.99 20.51 12.45
CA SER A 146 -15.57 20.92 12.54
C SER A 146 -14.64 20.14 11.62
N MET A 147 -15.14 19.19 10.82
CA MET A 147 -14.38 18.19 10.05
C MET A 147 -13.55 17.22 10.91
N MET A 148 -13.66 17.27 12.25
CA MET A 148 -13.18 16.20 13.11
C MET A 148 -14.09 14.98 12.98
N THR A 149 -13.56 13.81 13.33
CA THR A 149 -14.27 12.55 13.21
C THR A 149 -14.66 11.96 14.57
N SER A 150 -15.77 11.25 14.63
CA SER A 150 -16.13 10.32 15.71
C SER A 150 -15.25 9.07 15.62
N HIS A 151 -15.05 8.38 16.74
CA HIS A 151 -14.40 7.05 16.76
C HIS A 151 -15.12 6.04 15.86
N ASP A 152 -16.44 6.16 15.72
CA ASP A 152 -17.24 5.26 14.89
C ASP A 152 -18.10 5.96 13.84
N THR A 153 -18.58 5.20 12.86
CA THR A 153 -19.42 5.63 11.74
C THR A 153 -20.80 6.15 12.17
N THR A 154 -21.17 6.01 13.45
CA THR A 154 -22.48 6.43 13.97
C THR A 154 -22.51 7.88 14.47
N GLY A 155 -21.35 8.54 14.57
CA GLY A 155 -21.27 9.94 15.04
C GLY A 155 -21.58 10.15 16.53
N ARG A 156 -21.82 9.07 17.29
CA ARG A 156 -22.29 9.13 18.69
C ARG A 156 -21.22 8.78 19.73
N GLN A 157 -19.96 8.68 19.33
CA GLN A 157 -18.84 8.34 20.21
C GLN A 157 -17.91 9.54 20.44
N ALA A 158 -16.80 9.27 21.14
CA ALA A 158 -15.75 10.25 21.38
C ALA A 158 -15.11 10.76 20.08
N TYR A 159 -14.61 11.99 20.13
CA TYR A 159 -13.72 12.52 19.11
C TYR A 159 -12.53 11.59 18.87
N CYS A 160 -12.21 11.40 17.60
CA CYS A 160 -11.11 10.59 17.12
C CYS A 160 -10.46 11.31 15.93
N THR A 161 -9.13 11.33 15.90
CA THR A 161 -8.38 11.97 14.80
C THR A 161 -8.04 11.00 13.69
N ASP A 162 -8.06 9.70 13.98
CA ASP A 162 -7.51 8.64 13.16
C ASP A 162 -8.11 8.65 11.76
N THR A 163 -9.44 8.73 11.64
CA THR A 163 -10.11 8.79 10.34
C THR A 163 -9.74 10.07 9.58
N ALA A 164 -9.84 11.23 10.23
CA ALA A 164 -9.58 12.52 9.59
C ALA A 164 -8.14 12.63 9.03
N ILE A 165 -7.14 12.09 9.74
CA ILE A 165 -5.74 12.14 9.30
C ILE A 165 -5.38 11.02 8.32
N THR A 166 -6.09 9.90 8.35
CA THR A 166 -5.74 8.71 7.53
C THR A 166 -6.43 8.71 6.18
N VAL A 167 -7.59 9.35 6.01
CA VAL A 167 -8.23 9.46 4.68
C VAL A 167 -7.28 10.06 3.61
N PRO A 168 -6.56 11.17 3.88
CA PRO A 168 -5.53 11.65 2.96
C PRO A 168 -4.41 10.63 2.70
N ALA A 169 -4.00 9.86 3.70
CA ALA A 169 -2.98 8.83 3.56
C ALA A 169 -3.42 7.67 2.65
N ILE A 170 -4.68 7.25 2.73
CA ILE A 170 -5.26 6.25 1.81
C ILE A 170 -5.21 6.76 0.38
N LEU A 171 -5.59 8.02 0.15
CA LEU A 171 -5.51 8.64 -1.18
C LEU A 171 -4.06 8.67 -1.69
N MET A 172 -3.10 9.08 -0.86
CA MET A 172 -1.67 9.08 -1.22
C MET A 172 -1.17 7.66 -1.54
N GLU A 173 -1.41 6.68 -0.68
CA GLU A 173 -1.00 5.28 -0.85
C GLU A 173 -1.66 4.60 -2.05
N SER A 174 -2.86 5.05 -2.45
CA SER A 174 -3.53 4.53 -3.66
C SER A 174 -2.99 5.10 -4.97
N VAL A 175 -2.39 6.30 -4.92
CA VAL A 175 -1.83 7.01 -6.09
C VAL A 175 -0.35 6.71 -6.28
N VAL A 176 0.42 6.57 -5.19
CA VAL A 176 1.84 6.25 -5.27
C VAL A 176 2.31 5.41 -4.11
N TYR A 177 3.16 4.43 -4.43
CA TYR A 177 3.92 3.64 -3.48
C TYR A 177 5.43 3.87 -3.73
N SER A 178 6.26 3.75 -2.68
CA SER A 178 7.71 3.70 -2.87
C SER A 178 8.44 2.96 -1.74
N ASP A 179 9.48 2.23 -2.11
CA ASP A 179 10.49 1.68 -1.19
C ASP A 179 11.89 2.22 -1.51
N SER A 180 12.94 1.53 -1.05
CA SER A 180 14.34 1.89 -1.31
C SER A 180 14.79 1.67 -2.75
N GLU A 181 14.03 0.92 -3.56
CA GLU A 181 14.41 0.51 -4.91
C GLU A 181 13.46 1.03 -5.98
N VAL A 182 12.15 1.11 -5.70
CA VAL A 182 11.12 1.38 -6.70
C VAL A 182 10.12 2.45 -6.24
N ILE A 183 9.71 3.28 -7.20
CA ILE A 183 8.49 4.09 -7.13
C ILE A 183 7.42 3.41 -7.99
N GLU A 184 6.26 3.14 -7.42
CA GLU A 184 5.13 2.57 -8.15
C GLU A 184 3.99 3.58 -8.27
N LEU A 185 3.57 3.83 -9.50
CA LEU A 185 2.45 4.71 -9.81
C LEU A 185 1.13 3.92 -9.85
N ALA A 186 0.08 4.57 -9.38
CA ALA A 186 -1.30 4.11 -9.34
C ALA A 186 -1.48 2.67 -8.81
N PRO A 187 -0.92 2.33 -7.64
CA PRO A 187 -1.07 0.99 -7.06
C PRO A 187 -2.55 0.59 -6.89
N ALA A 188 -3.44 1.52 -6.57
CA ALA A 188 -4.83 1.19 -6.26
C ALA A 188 -5.82 2.37 -6.45
N ILE A 189 -5.64 3.21 -7.47
CA ILE A 189 -6.58 4.33 -7.73
C ILE A 189 -7.97 3.76 -8.07
N PRO A 190 -9.05 4.11 -7.33
CA PRO A 190 -10.42 3.73 -7.69
C PRO A 190 -10.79 4.11 -9.13
N ASP A 191 -11.51 3.24 -9.84
CA ASP A 191 -11.89 3.45 -11.24
C ASP A 191 -12.71 4.74 -11.45
N GLU A 192 -13.55 5.11 -10.47
CA GLU A 192 -14.35 6.34 -10.49
C GLU A 192 -13.48 7.60 -10.36
N MET A 193 -12.40 7.54 -9.56
CA MET A 193 -11.42 8.62 -9.45
C MET A 193 -10.54 8.72 -10.70
N LEU A 194 -10.21 7.58 -11.30
CA LEU A 194 -9.42 7.54 -12.52
C LEU A 194 -10.18 8.19 -13.68
N SER A 195 -11.45 7.78 -13.88
CA SER A 195 -12.29 8.28 -14.96
C SER A 195 -12.67 9.75 -14.82
N SER A 196 -12.76 10.25 -13.59
CA SER A 196 -12.94 11.69 -13.34
C SER A 196 -11.67 12.51 -13.62
N GLY A 197 -10.52 11.85 -13.72
CA GLY A 197 -9.21 12.47 -13.74
C GLY A 197 -8.86 13.17 -12.43
N GLY A 198 -7.58 13.48 -12.26
CA GLY A 198 -7.10 14.15 -11.06
C GLY A 198 -5.60 14.35 -11.05
N ASN A 199 -5.12 15.01 -10.00
CA ASN A 199 -3.70 15.19 -9.76
C ASN A 199 -3.39 15.24 -8.26
N ILE A 200 -2.14 14.94 -7.93
CA ILE A 200 -1.54 15.17 -6.61
C ILE A 200 -0.13 15.71 -6.80
N SER A 201 0.26 16.69 -5.99
CA SER A 201 1.55 17.36 -6.08
C SER A 201 2.23 17.48 -4.72
N GLY A 202 3.56 17.65 -4.75
CA GLY A 202 4.37 17.88 -3.54
C GLY A 202 4.63 16.63 -2.69
N LEU A 203 4.60 15.44 -3.28
CA LEU A 203 4.89 14.17 -2.59
C LEU A 203 6.40 13.90 -2.50
N ARG A 204 6.77 12.94 -1.64
CA ARG A 204 8.13 12.44 -1.47
C ARG A 204 8.15 10.92 -1.53
N SER A 205 9.13 10.35 -2.23
CA SER A 205 9.43 8.93 -2.13
C SER A 205 10.13 8.59 -0.80
N ARG A 206 10.23 7.31 -0.48
CA ARG A 206 10.96 6.81 0.69
C ARG A 206 12.46 7.17 0.66
N THR A 207 13.06 7.22 -0.52
CA THR A 207 14.46 7.65 -0.77
C THR A 207 14.64 9.17 -0.75
N GLY A 208 13.56 9.95 -0.64
CA GLY A 208 13.59 11.41 -0.56
C GLY A 208 13.42 12.12 -1.91
N ASP A 209 13.24 11.39 -3.00
CA ASP A 209 12.99 11.95 -4.33
C ASP A 209 11.71 12.80 -4.32
N ALA A 210 11.76 13.95 -5.00
CA ALA A 210 10.60 14.81 -5.12
C ALA A 210 9.68 14.28 -6.22
N ILE A 211 8.46 13.92 -5.84
CA ILE A 211 7.38 13.63 -6.79
C ILE A 211 6.56 14.92 -6.88
N GLU A 212 6.94 15.79 -7.80
CA GLU A 212 6.39 17.14 -7.91
C GLU A 212 4.92 17.12 -8.28
N ASN A 213 4.55 16.20 -9.19
CA ASN A 213 3.19 16.07 -9.69
C ASN A 213 2.95 14.64 -10.18
N ILE A 214 1.76 14.11 -9.93
CA ILE A 214 1.20 12.94 -10.60
C ILE A 214 -0.17 13.35 -11.11
N GLU A 215 -0.42 13.16 -12.40
CA GLU A 215 -1.71 13.39 -13.04
C GLU A 215 -2.26 12.08 -13.57
N TRP A 216 -3.58 11.90 -13.48
CA TRP A 216 -4.25 10.75 -14.05
C TRP A 216 -5.55 11.13 -14.75
N SER A 217 -5.97 10.31 -15.70
CA SER A 217 -7.24 10.39 -16.41
C SER A 217 -7.55 9.06 -17.10
N ASP A 218 -8.68 8.97 -17.80
CA ASP A 218 -8.98 7.88 -18.73
C ASP A 218 -7.93 7.75 -19.85
N GLU A 219 -7.21 8.83 -20.11
CA GLU A 219 -6.08 8.80 -21.02
C GLU A 219 -4.92 8.07 -20.35
N GLY A 220 -4.41 8.46 -19.19
CA GLY A 220 -3.27 7.74 -18.60
C GLY A 220 -2.82 8.30 -17.28
N ILE A 221 -1.60 7.95 -16.87
CA ILE A 221 -0.98 8.45 -15.64
C ILE A 221 0.38 9.04 -16.00
N SER A 222 0.63 10.30 -15.67
CA SER A 222 1.93 10.95 -15.85
C SER A 222 2.49 11.42 -14.51
N ALA A 223 3.81 11.53 -14.40
CA ALA A 223 4.47 11.96 -13.16
C ALA A 223 5.64 12.90 -13.44
N VAL A 224 6.01 13.75 -12.48
CA VAL A 224 7.24 14.54 -12.54
C VAL A 224 8.07 14.15 -11.32
N ILE A 225 9.16 13.44 -11.56
CA ILE A 225 10.00 12.85 -10.51
C ILE A 225 11.40 13.43 -10.61
N ASN A 226 11.79 14.16 -9.56
CA ASN A 226 13.11 14.72 -9.38
C ASN A 226 13.88 13.87 -8.38
N ALA A 227 14.70 12.98 -8.93
CA ALA A 227 15.55 12.07 -8.19
C ALA A 227 17.04 12.48 -8.26
N ASP A 228 17.79 12.13 -7.21
CA ASP A 228 19.24 12.25 -7.17
C ASP A 228 19.90 10.93 -7.58
N GLY A 229 19.72 10.56 -8.86
CA GLY A 229 20.25 9.32 -9.42
C GLY A 229 19.25 8.55 -10.30
N ASP A 230 19.53 7.26 -10.47
CA ASP A 230 18.66 6.33 -11.17
C ASP A 230 17.57 5.83 -10.22
N VAL A 231 16.31 5.92 -10.65
CA VAL A 231 15.15 5.39 -9.91
C VAL A 231 14.39 4.43 -10.80
N LYS A 232 13.99 3.28 -10.24
CA LYS A 232 13.07 2.36 -10.92
C LYS A 232 11.65 2.86 -10.73
N VAL A 233 10.91 2.98 -11.82
CA VAL A 233 9.51 3.36 -11.81
C VAL A 233 8.68 2.27 -12.45
N LYS A 234 7.70 1.73 -11.73
CA LYS A 234 6.68 0.81 -12.26
C LYS A 234 5.30 1.46 -12.21
N CYS A 235 4.35 0.87 -12.94
CA CYS A 235 2.94 1.23 -12.83
C CYS A 235 2.16 -0.05 -12.57
N ALA A 236 1.33 -0.07 -11.53
CA ALA A 236 0.54 -1.25 -11.19
C ALA A 236 -0.54 -1.55 -12.23
N ARG A 237 -0.98 -0.53 -12.96
CA ARG A 237 -1.97 -0.68 -14.03
C ARG A 237 -1.26 -1.06 -15.35
N PRO A 238 -1.85 -1.93 -16.19
CA PRO A 238 -1.22 -2.38 -17.45
C PRO A 238 -1.04 -1.26 -18.49
N PHE A 239 0.11 -1.17 -19.17
CA PHE A 239 0.35 -0.16 -20.22
C PHE A 239 0.37 -0.70 -21.63
N ALA A 240 0.20 0.20 -22.60
CA ALA A 240 0.70 0.01 -23.96
C ALA A 240 2.01 0.75 -24.27
N LYS A 241 2.27 1.90 -23.62
CA LYS A 241 3.38 2.78 -23.97
C LYS A 241 4.02 3.41 -22.73
N ALA A 242 5.32 3.64 -22.80
CA ALA A 242 6.03 4.46 -21.83
C ALA A 242 6.94 5.47 -22.52
N VAL A 243 6.90 6.71 -22.02
CA VAL A 243 7.78 7.79 -22.49
C VAL A 243 8.53 8.35 -21.29
N VAL A 244 9.80 8.67 -21.46
CA VAL A 244 10.65 9.28 -20.44
C VAL A 244 11.36 10.46 -21.10
N ASN A 245 11.18 11.67 -20.57
CA ASN A 245 11.78 12.88 -21.14
C ASN A 245 11.51 13.08 -22.65
N GLY A 246 10.35 12.65 -23.15
CA GLY A 246 9.96 12.72 -24.56
C GLY A 246 10.44 11.56 -25.43
N GLU A 247 11.23 10.63 -24.91
CA GLU A 247 11.70 9.44 -25.62
C GLU A 247 10.81 8.23 -25.32
N ASP A 248 10.37 7.51 -26.36
CA ASP A 248 9.65 6.25 -26.21
C ASP A 248 10.62 5.16 -25.73
N VAL A 249 10.33 4.59 -24.56
CA VAL A 249 11.14 3.54 -23.92
C VAL A 249 10.41 2.21 -23.83
N SER A 250 9.31 2.04 -24.56
CA SER A 250 8.43 0.86 -24.45
C SER A 250 9.16 -0.45 -24.74
N GLU A 251 10.22 -0.44 -25.56
CA GLU A 251 11.05 -1.63 -25.82
C GLU A 251 11.86 -2.11 -24.59
N LYS A 252 12.03 -1.26 -23.58
CA LYS A 252 12.73 -1.60 -22.33
C LYS A 252 11.81 -2.32 -21.33
N LEU A 253 10.50 -2.34 -21.58
CA LEU A 253 9.52 -3.05 -20.77
C LEU A 253 9.61 -4.54 -21.06
N LYS A 254 10.43 -5.27 -20.31
CA LYS A 254 10.38 -6.74 -20.33
C LYS A 254 9.23 -7.19 -19.44
N THR A 255 8.42 -8.10 -19.94
CA THR A 255 7.19 -8.63 -19.34
C THR A 255 7.34 -9.21 -17.93
N ASP A 256 8.58 -9.49 -17.53
CA ASP A 256 8.89 -10.22 -16.29
C ASP A 256 9.45 -9.27 -15.20
N GLU A 257 9.77 -8.02 -15.56
CA GLU A 257 10.38 -7.00 -14.71
C GLU A 257 9.74 -5.64 -15.03
N SER A 258 8.46 -5.46 -14.71
CA SER A 258 7.57 -4.35 -15.11
C SER A 258 7.95 -2.94 -14.62
N TYR A 259 9.24 -2.61 -14.52
CA TYR A 259 9.76 -1.30 -14.17
C TYR A 259 10.60 -0.70 -15.30
N ILE A 260 10.60 0.62 -15.39
CA ILE A 260 11.48 1.42 -16.22
C ILE A 260 12.51 2.04 -15.30
N THR A 261 13.78 1.97 -15.66
CA THR A 261 14.81 2.77 -14.97
C THR A 261 14.80 4.17 -15.55
N VAL A 262 14.52 5.15 -14.70
CA VAL A 262 14.55 6.57 -15.02
C VAL A 262 15.83 7.17 -14.42
N SER A 263 16.76 7.56 -15.28
CA SER A 263 17.95 8.30 -14.88
C SER A 263 17.61 9.79 -14.78
N GLY A 264 17.56 10.32 -13.56
CA GLY A 264 17.25 11.72 -13.30
C GLY A 264 18.47 12.64 -13.34
N LYS A 265 18.32 13.81 -13.96
CA LYS A 265 18.90 15.07 -13.45
C LYS A 265 17.73 15.93 -12.97
N ALA A 266 17.91 16.71 -11.91
CA ALA A 266 16.86 17.59 -11.38
C ALA A 266 16.12 18.36 -12.50
N GLY A 267 14.79 18.28 -12.53
CA GLY A 267 13.90 18.90 -13.53
C GLY A 267 13.41 18.00 -14.67
N SER A 268 13.63 16.68 -14.60
CA SER A 268 13.26 15.72 -15.65
C SER A 268 11.82 15.21 -15.44
N GLY A 269 10.87 15.67 -16.25
CA GLY A 269 9.47 15.22 -16.19
C GLY A 269 9.26 13.84 -16.80
N LEU A 270 8.62 12.94 -16.06
CA LEU A 270 8.26 11.59 -16.50
C LEU A 270 6.85 11.59 -17.13
N TYR A 271 6.76 11.91 -18.41
CA TYR A 271 5.50 11.80 -19.13
C TYR A 271 5.23 10.35 -19.53
N LEU A 272 4.44 9.59 -18.78
CA LEU A 272 3.99 8.24 -19.15
C LEU A 272 2.61 8.30 -19.85
N PRO A 273 2.52 8.35 -21.18
CA PRO A 273 1.22 8.34 -21.83
C PRO A 273 0.61 6.94 -21.78
N ILE A 274 -0.56 6.89 -21.15
CA ILE A 274 -1.69 6.03 -21.47
C ILE A 274 -1.47 4.52 -21.42
N LEU A 275 -2.16 3.98 -20.43
CA LEU A 275 -2.48 2.59 -20.22
C LEU A 275 -3.83 2.29 -20.89
N GLN A 276 -3.85 1.92 -22.18
CA GLN A 276 -5.11 1.63 -22.85
C GLN A 276 -5.79 0.39 -22.25
N ARG A 277 -6.97 0.58 -21.64
CA ARG A 277 -7.88 -0.50 -21.29
C ARG A 277 -8.25 -1.23 -22.59
N VAL A 278 -7.90 -2.52 -22.71
CA VAL A 278 -8.50 -3.36 -23.75
C VAL A 278 -9.97 -3.50 -23.38
N HIS A 279 -10.84 -2.74 -24.05
CA HIS A 279 -12.26 -3.03 -24.03
C HIS A 279 -12.45 -4.39 -24.72
N THR A 280 -12.53 -5.48 -23.94
CA THR A 280 -13.29 -6.65 -24.39
C THR A 280 -14.75 -6.23 -24.42
N LYS A 281 -15.23 -5.85 -25.59
CA LYS A 281 -16.67 -5.81 -25.88
C LYS A 281 -17.22 -7.21 -25.60
N PHE A 282 -18.10 -7.34 -24.63
CA PHE A 282 -19.11 -8.41 -24.62
C PHE A 282 -20.41 -7.85 -25.18
#